data_AF-A0AAU8MX43-F1
#
_entry.id   AF-A0AAU8MX43-F1
#
_cell.length_a   1.000
_cell.length_b   1.000
_cell.length_c   1.000
_cell.angle_alpha   90.00
_cell.angle_beta   90.00
_cell.angle_gamma   90.00
#
_symmetry.space_group_name_H-M   'P 1'
#
loop_
_entity.id
_entity.type
_entity.pdbx_description
1 polymer ?
#
loop_
_entity_poly.entity_id
_entity_poly.type
_entity_poly.pdbx_seq_one_letter_code
_entity_poly.pdbx_strand_id
1 'polypeptide(L)'
;MTIRTGIAANHVDFLNQLETALCSDGHAWGLHRAGTGTGTGTGTLTGADGASGGYRGGSASVAESFNITALDADRFKVVGTVGGELGVAQVGQPFESDRLRFRINAGSTPFVAGDRFTLNTSPPWTLVRRYGCRSGSFRTTNLADPTSVFDNRTDTWGSRNAADLPAHATIEMIGSSSVKALTLGIGDSGARGPAAFELQRSDDGTAWSRVQAWTGQAWPTAKMRRTYPITGSPPTALFWRVVVTATAGADSLEVNDVSFHIDLNADFELEDRAQWIVQAPGLDGQKAIFIGAELYEDAARAAYNLNWYGFRSHNPLRGVRTQINHSGVRGFPLRNGPFAYWLAINGQRVVIVARVGSVYLSAYLGFLNAYEPPSIHEYPLAIGACGSVEMLTPDATDPHFRCFFDPGRYGLVVNYPDNVWRSHANRYASGSSDYGDIETPGKVYPGAMSTWGDRAFLRENLDGTSPVLPLVLSSTSPRHTLGEFDGCGWTTGFSTASESRIDHDGVAWMAFQNAFRTTPDNYFALKLD
;
A
#
# COMPACT_ATOMS: atom_id res chain seq x y z
N MET A 1 -7.69 -16.30 -4.38
CA MET A 1 -7.78 -14.95 -3.74
C MET A 1 -8.09 -13.92 -4.81
N THR A 2 -8.35 -12.65 -4.49
CA THR A 2 -8.56 -11.62 -5.52
C THR A 2 -7.23 -11.22 -6.14
N ILE A 3 -7.08 -11.44 -7.45
CA ILE A 3 -5.91 -11.04 -8.22
C ILE A 3 -6.25 -9.81 -9.09
N ARG A 4 -5.35 -8.82 -9.08
CA ARG A 4 -5.37 -7.66 -9.99
C ARG A 4 -4.03 -7.53 -10.68
N THR A 5 -4.03 -7.27 -11.97
CA THR A 5 -2.83 -6.92 -12.72
C THR A 5 -3.06 -5.63 -13.49
N GLY A 6 -1.99 -4.88 -13.75
CA GLY A 6 -2.12 -3.60 -14.44
C GLY A 6 -0.78 -3.00 -14.80
N ILE A 7 -0.86 -1.82 -15.43
CA ILE A 7 0.28 -0.96 -15.72
C ILE A 7 -0.02 0.38 -15.07
N ALA A 8 0.86 0.81 -14.17
CA ALA A 8 0.83 2.16 -13.62
C ALA A 8 1.66 3.09 -14.49
N ALA A 9 1.21 4.33 -14.68
CA ALA A 9 1.97 5.36 -15.39
C ALA A 9 3.18 5.87 -14.59
N ASN A 10 3.09 5.82 -13.26
CA ASN A 10 4.12 6.16 -12.28
C ASN A 10 3.71 5.69 -10.87
N HIS A 11 4.53 5.95 -9.85
CA HIS A 11 4.29 5.53 -8.46
C HIS A 11 3.04 6.17 -7.82
N VAL A 12 2.62 7.37 -8.24
CA VAL A 12 1.40 8.03 -7.75
C VAL A 12 0.15 7.38 -8.34
N ASP A 13 0.19 7.13 -9.65
CA ASP A 13 -0.87 6.38 -10.33
C ASP A 13 -1.02 4.97 -9.75
N PHE A 14 0.10 4.30 -9.44
CA PHE A 14 0.06 3.03 -8.73
C PHE A 14 -0.62 3.13 -7.36
N LEU A 15 -0.36 4.17 -6.56
CA LEU A 15 -1.08 4.38 -5.30
C LEU A 15 -2.60 4.50 -5.52
N ASN A 16 -3.02 5.22 -6.56
CA ASN A 16 -4.45 5.39 -6.89
C ASN A 16 -5.10 4.06 -7.28
N GLN A 17 -4.42 3.29 -8.13
CA GLN A 17 -4.90 1.98 -8.57
C GLN A 17 -4.91 0.97 -7.41
N LEU A 18 -3.90 1.00 -6.53
CA LEU A 18 -3.85 0.18 -5.33
C LEU A 18 -4.99 0.52 -4.36
N GLU A 19 -5.21 1.80 -4.07
CA GLU A 19 -6.32 2.24 -3.22
C GLU A 19 -7.67 1.81 -3.78
N THR A 20 -7.90 2.03 -5.08
CA THR A 20 -9.13 1.59 -5.76
C THR A 20 -9.30 0.08 -5.64
N ALA A 21 -8.23 -0.68 -5.89
CA ALA A 21 -8.26 -2.13 -5.79
C ALA A 21 -8.62 -2.58 -4.37
N LEU A 22 -8.08 -1.96 -3.32
CA LEU A 22 -8.31 -2.33 -1.93
C LEU A 22 -9.68 -1.87 -1.41
N CYS A 23 -10.11 -0.66 -1.76
CA CYS A 23 -11.18 0.06 -1.06
C CYS A 23 -12.52 0.16 -1.81
N SER A 24 -12.56 -0.10 -3.12
CA SER A 24 -13.81 0.04 -3.89
C SER A 24 -14.67 -1.22 -3.92
N ASP A 25 -14.05 -2.40 -3.87
CA ASP A 25 -14.72 -3.70 -3.93
C ASP A 25 -14.23 -4.60 -2.78
N GLY A 26 -15.06 -5.56 -2.36
CA GLY A 26 -14.65 -6.61 -1.44
C GLY A 26 -13.76 -7.67 -2.09
N HIS A 27 -13.15 -8.50 -1.25
CA HIS A 27 -12.11 -9.43 -1.67
C HIS A 27 -12.53 -10.88 -1.48
N ALA A 28 -12.51 -11.63 -2.57
CA ALA A 28 -12.84 -13.05 -2.59
C ALA A 28 -11.62 -13.94 -2.30
N TRP A 29 -11.84 -15.05 -1.60
CA TRP A 29 -10.79 -15.97 -1.18
C TRP A 29 -11.36 -17.38 -0.94
N GLY A 30 -10.46 -18.36 -0.77
CA GLY A 30 -10.85 -19.72 -0.42
C GLY A 30 -11.64 -20.44 -1.50
N LEU A 31 -11.29 -20.24 -2.78
CA LEU A 31 -11.89 -21.01 -3.86
C LEU A 31 -11.64 -22.50 -3.61
N HIS A 32 -12.72 -23.26 -3.56
CA HIS A 32 -12.64 -24.70 -3.47
C HIS A 32 -13.69 -25.30 -4.41
N ARG A 33 -13.28 -26.35 -5.11
CA ARG A 33 -14.17 -27.13 -5.96
C ARG A 33 -14.48 -28.45 -5.27
N ALA A 34 -15.76 -28.75 -5.14
CA ALA A 34 -16.22 -30.03 -4.62
C ALA A 34 -17.20 -30.65 -5.62
N GLY A 35 -17.10 -31.96 -5.81
CA GLY A 35 -17.99 -32.73 -6.67
C GLY A 35 -18.64 -33.89 -5.92
N THR A 36 -19.80 -34.33 -6.36
CA THR A 36 -20.49 -35.51 -5.83
C THR A 36 -20.38 -36.67 -6.82
N GLY A 37 -19.24 -37.40 -6.83
CA GLY A 37 -19.11 -38.70 -7.52
C GLY A 37 -18.16 -38.75 -8.73
N THR A 38 -18.23 -39.84 -9.49
CA THR A 38 -17.47 -40.04 -10.75
C THR A 38 -18.14 -39.27 -11.90
N GLY A 39 -17.37 -38.50 -12.68
CA GLY A 39 -17.90 -37.67 -13.78
C GLY A 39 -18.09 -36.17 -13.44
N THR A 40 -17.40 -35.68 -12.40
CA THR A 40 -17.57 -34.35 -11.77
C THR A 40 -16.99 -33.16 -12.53
N GLY A 41 -17.37 -32.92 -13.79
CA GLY A 41 -16.94 -31.75 -14.57
C GLY A 41 -15.42 -31.53 -14.63
N THR A 42 -14.88 -30.68 -15.50
CA THR A 42 -13.45 -30.27 -15.36
C THR A 42 -13.28 -28.77 -15.54
N GLY A 43 -14.39 -28.04 -15.56
CA GLY A 43 -14.37 -26.60 -15.69
C GLY A 43 -13.84 -25.89 -14.45
N THR A 44 -13.52 -24.61 -14.62
CA THR A 44 -12.86 -23.75 -13.64
C THR A 44 -13.71 -22.53 -13.29
N LEU A 45 -13.39 -21.89 -12.17
CA LEU A 45 -13.92 -20.57 -11.79
C LEU A 45 -12.78 -19.55 -11.84
N THR A 46 -12.99 -18.48 -12.60
CA THR A 46 -12.02 -17.41 -12.89
C THR A 46 -12.62 -16.04 -12.62
N GLY A 47 -11.85 -14.97 -12.82
CA GLY A 47 -12.39 -13.62 -12.87
C GLY A 47 -13.45 -13.43 -13.94
N ALA A 48 -14.27 -12.39 -13.80
CA ALA A 48 -15.31 -12.07 -14.79
C ALA A 48 -14.74 -11.87 -16.21
N ASP A 49 -13.49 -11.42 -16.30
CA ASP A 49 -12.68 -11.28 -17.52
C ASP A 49 -12.10 -12.60 -18.06
N GLY A 50 -12.24 -13.71 -17.32
CA GLY A 50 -11.66 -15.01 -17.64
C GLY A 50 -10.25 -15.24 -17.10
N ALA A 51 -9.65 -14.29 -16.39
CA ALA A 51 -8.30 -14.44 -15.85
C ALA A 51 -8.27 -15.33 -14.60
N SER A 52 -7.25 -16.19 -14.48
CA SER A 52 -7.02 -17.03 -13.28
C SER A 52 -6.92 -16.14 -12.04
N GLY A 53 -7.66 -16.47 -10.98
CA GLY A 53 -7.64 -15.69 -9.73
C GLY A 53 -8.36 -14.33 -9.77
N GLY A 54 -8.91 -13.89 -10.90
CA GLY A 54 -9.56 -12.57 -11.01
C GLY A 54 -10.95 -12.47 -10.36
N TYR A 55 -11.42 -13.54 -9.70
CA TYR A 55 -12.70 -13.56 -9.01
C TYR A 55 -12.63 -12.69 -7.75
N ARG A 56 -13.70 -11.95 -7.48
CA ARG A 56 -13.67 -10.89 -6.47
C ARG A 56 -15.04 -10.61 -5.87
N GLY A 57 -15.04 -9.90 -4.74
CA GLY A 57 -16.26 -9.28 -4.23
C GLY A 57 -16.68 -8.08 -5.09
N GLY A 58 -17.85 -7.52 -4.76
CA GLY A 58 -18.29 -6.21 -5.25
C GLY A 58 -18.29 -5.18 -4.11
N SER A 59 -18.81 -3.99 -4.40
CA SER A 59 -18.84 -2.85 -3.47
C SER A 59 -19.71 -3.08 -2.22
N ALA A 60 -20.65 -4.02 -2.26
CA ALA A 60 -21.53 -4.39 -1.15
C ALA A 60 -21.16 -5.75 -0.53
N SER A 61 -19.99 -6.30 -0.85
CA SER A 61 -19.51 -7.54 -0.23
C SER A 61 -19.41 -7.41 1.28
N VAL A 62 -19.80 -8.47 1.96
CA VAL A 62 -19.59 -8.68 3.39
C VAL A 62 -18.75 -9.93 3.61
N ALA A 63 -18.42 -10.22 4.86
CA ALA A 63 -17.89 -11.53 5.20
C ALA A 63 -18.98 -12.59 5.09
N GLU A 64 -18.92 -13.43 4.05
CA GLU A 64 -19.86 -14.52 3.84
C GLU A 64 -19.28 -15.61 2.94
N SER A 65 -19.89 -16.79 2.96
CA SER A 65 -19.57 -17.90 2.07
C SER A 65 -20.62 -18.04 0.98
N PHE A 66 -20.19 -18.41 -0.22
CA PHE A 66 -21.04 -18.66 -1.38
C PHE A 66 -20.99 -20.14 -1.77
N ASN A 67 -22.17 -20.71 -2.00
CA ASN A 67 -22.34 -21.97 -2.70
C ASN A 67 -22.77 -21.67 -4.14
N ILE A 68 -21.96 -22.11 -5.10
CA ILE A 68 -22.19 -21.94 -6.54
C ILE A 68 -22.40 -23.34 -7.10
N THR A 69 -23.65 -23.75 -7.28
CA THR A 69 -24.03 -25.14 -7.55
C THR A 69 -24.62 -25.29 -8.94
N ALA A 70 -24.08 -26.23 -9.72
CA ALA A 70 -24.58 -26.59 -11.03
C ALA A 70 -26.03 -27.06 -10.94
N LEU A 71 -26.91 -26.40 -11.71
CA LEU A 71 -28.27 -26.86 -11.98
C LEU A 71 -28.26 -27.86 -13.14
N ASP A 72 -27.37 -27.65 -14.09
CA ASP A 72 -27.08 -28.49 -15.26
C ASP A 72 -25.66 -28.18 -15.77
N ALA A 73 -25.33 -28.60 -16.99
CA ALA A 73 -23.99 -28.41 -17.58
C ALA A 73 -23.61 -26.94 -17.81
N ASP A 74 -24.59 -26.04 -17.94
CA ASP A 74 -24.39 -24.66 -18.41
C ASP A 74 -24.84 -23.60 -17.39
N ARG A 75 -25.58 -23.98 -16.35
CA ARG A 75 -26.18 -23.04 -15.39
C ARG A 75 -25.83 -23.38 -13.95
N PHE A 76 -25.49 -22.35 -13.18
CA PHE A 76 -25.13 -22.47 -11.77
C PHE A 76 -25.96 -21.53 -10.91
N LYS A 77 -26.59 -22.06 -9.86
CA LYS A 77 -27.26 -21.25 -8.83
C LYS A 77 -26.21 -20.66 -7.87
N VAL A 78 -26.30 -19.36 -7.59
CA VAL A 78 -25.39 -18.64 -6.69
C VAL A 78 -26.13 -18.24 -5.41
N VAL A 79 -25.69 -18.76 -4.27
CA VAL A 79 -26.30 -18.49 -2.97
C VAL A 79 -25.24 -18.10 -1.95
N GLY A 80 -25.34 -16.90 -1.38
CA GLY A 80 -24.54 -16.43 -0.25
C GLY A 80 -25.20 -16.74 1.09
N THR A 81 -24.41 -17.04 2.12
CA THR A 81 -24.92 -17.32 3.47
C THR A 81 -25.60 -16.11 4.12
N VAL A 82 -25.27 -14.90 3.69
CA VAL A 82 -25.88 -13.65 4.19
C VAL A 82 -26.74 -13.00 3.11
N GLY A 83 -26.23 -12.92 1.87
CA GLY A 83 -26.92 -12.29 0.74
C GLY A 83 -28.11 -13.09 0.19
N GLY A 84 -28.28 -14.36 0.57
CA GLY A 84 -29.33 -15.22 0.04
C GLY A 84 -29.05 -15.63 -1.41
N GLU A 85 -30.09 -15.78 -2.23
CA GLU A 85 -29.95 -16.12 -3.65
C GLU A 85 -29.60 -14.87 -4.48
N LEU A 86 -28.45 -14.91 -5.15
CA LEU A 86 -27.96 -13.79 -5.97
C LEU A 86 -28.34 -13.95 -7.46
N GLY A 87 -28.73 -15.16 -7.87
CA GLY A 87 -29.17 -15.45 -9.23
C GLY A 87 -28.53 -16.72 -9.82
N VAL A 88 -28.59 -16.82 -11.16
CA VAL A 88 -28.06 -17.95 -11.93
C VAL A 88 -26.92 -17.47 -12.84
N ALA A 89 -25.73 -18.01 -12.64
CA ALA A 89 -24.57 -17.83 -13.51
C ALA A 89 -24.65 -18.77 -14.72
N GLN A 90 -24.16 -18.32 -15.88
CA GLN A 90 -24.04 -19.12 -17.09
C GLN A 90 -22.58 -19.43 -17.38
N VAL A 91 -22.28 -20.68 -17.76
CA VAL A 91 -20.95 -21.08 -18.19
C VAL A 91 -20.53 -20.26 -19.42
N GLY A 92 -19.30 -19.76 -19.40
CA GLY A 92 -18.74 -18.91 -20.45
C GLY A 92 -19.17 -17.44 -20.40
N GLN A 93 -19.97 -17.02 -19.42
CA GLN A 93 -20.40 -15.63 -19.24
C GLN A 93 -19.94 -15.07 -17.89
N PRO A 94 -19.65 -13.75 -17.81
CA PRO A 94 -19.42 -13.10 -16.53
C PRO A 94 -20.70 -13.13 -15.68
N PHE A 95 -20.56 -13.52 -14.42
CA PHE A 95 -21.55 -13.29 -13.39
C PHE A 95 -21.13 -12.06 -12.60
N GLU A 96 -21.99 -11.05 -12.54
CA GLU A 96 -21.73 -9.81 -11.81
C GLU A 96 -22.88 -9.48 -10.86
N SER A 97 -22.52 -9.20 -9.62
CA SER A 97 -23.39 -8.62 -8.61
C SER A 97 -22.61 -7.58 -7.80
N ASP A 98 -23.31 -6.89 -6.90
CA ASP A 98 -22.72 -6.00 -5.90
C ASP A 98 -21.95 -6.77 -4.81
N ARG A 99 -22.11 -8.10 -4.70
CA ARG A 99 -21.47 -8.95 -3.67
C ARG A 99 -20.40 -9.90 -4.18
N LEU A 100 -20.50 -10.36 -5.42
CA LEU A 100 -19.59 -11.36 -6.00
C LEU A 100 -19.53 -11.24 -7.52
N ARG A 101 -18.32 -11.35 -8.08
CA ARG A 101 -18.05 -11.32 -9.53
C ARG A 101 -17.08 -12.43 -9.93
N PHE A 102 -17.45 -13.23 -10.92
CA PHE A 102 -16.65 -14.35 -11.42
C PHE A 102 -17.11 -14.79 -12.81
N ARG A 103 -16.43 -15.78 -13.39
CA ARG A 103 -16.86 -16.51 -14.59
C ARG A 103 -16.59 -18.00 -14.41
N ILE A 104 -17.53 -18.84 -14.80
CA ILE A 104 -17.34 -20.30 -14.87
C ILE A 104 -16.97 -20.67 -16.30
N ASN A 105 -15.90 -21.44 -16.48
CA ASN A 105 -15.47 -21.91 -17.79
C ASN A 105 -15.74 -23.41 -17.90
N ALA A 106 -16.14 -23.86 -19.09
CA ALA A 106 -16.28 -25.27 -19.39
C ALA A 106 -14.92 -25.99 -19.34
N GLY A 107 -14.93 -27.26 -18.94
CA GLY A 107 -13.78 -28.15 -19.04
C GLY A 107 -13.98 -29.22 -20.12
N SER A 108 -13.01 -30.12 -20.23
CA SER A 108 -13.10 -31.33 -21.06
C SER A 108 -14.26 -32.26 -20.68
N THR A 109 -14.61 -32.32 -19.41
CA THR A 109 -15.79 -33.02 -18.88
C THR A 109 -16.85 -31.95 -18.55
N PRO A 110 -18.06 -32.03 -19.13
CA PRO A 110 -19.16 -31.14 -18.78
C PRO A 110 -19.54 -31.23 -17.30
N PHE A 111 -20.03 -30.13 -16.73
CA PHE A 111 -20.60 -30.15 -15.39
C PHE A 111 -21.88 -30.98 -15.34
N VAL A 112 -22.19 -31.52 -14.17
CA VAL A 112 -23.47 -32.18 -13.89
C VAL A 112 -24.15 -31.52 -12.69
N ALA A 113 -25.48 -31.67 -12.60
CA ALA A 113 -26.25 -31.12 -11.50
C ALA A 113 -25.68 -31.59 -10.15
N GLY A 114 -25.40 -30.63 -9.25
CA GLY A 114 -24.78 -30.90 -7.95
C GLY A 114 -23.28 -30.62 -7.87
N ASP A 115 -22.56 -30.49 -9.00
CA ASP A 115 -21.19 -29.98 -9.00
C ASP A 115 -21.16 -28.58 -8.38
N ARG A 116 -20.14 -28.28 -7.55
CA ARG A 116 -20.12 -27.02 -6.82
C ARG A 116 -18.74 -26.37 -6.69
N PHE A 117 -18.76 -25.06 -6.71
CA PHE A 117 -17.67 -24.23 -6.19
C PHE A 117 -18.13 -23.56 -4.89
N THR A 118 -17.18 -23.39 -3.97
CA THR A 118 -17.34 -22.52 -2.81
C THR A 118 -16.32 -21.40 -2.85
N LEU A 119 -16.76 -20.21 -2.45
CA LEU A 119 -15.95 -19.00 -2.34
C LEU A 119 -16.35 -18.24 -1.08
N ASN A 120 -15.42 -17.52 -0.49
CA ASN A 120 -15.71 -16.59 0.59
C ASN A 120 -15.42 -15.17 0.11
N THR A 121 -16.12 -14.19 0.67
CA THR A 121 -15.77 -12.77 0.50
C THR A 121 -15.43 -12.13 1.84
N SER A 122 -14.79 -10.98 1.77
CA SER A 122 -14.62 -10.01 2.85
C SER A 122 -15.04 -8.64 2.34
N PRO A 123 -15.39 -7.69 3.23
CA PRO A 123 -15.68 -6.31 2.83
C PRO A 123 -14.51 -5.62 2.09
N PRO A 124 -14.77 -4.49 1.41
CA PRO A 124 -13.69 -3.61 0.98
C PRO A 124 -12.83 -3.14 2.17
N TRP A 125 -11.56 -2.85 1.91
CA TRP A 125 -10.72 -2.17 2.89
C TRP A 125 -11.19 -0.73 3.06
N THR A 126 -10.91 -0.13 4.22
CA THR A 126 -11.30 1.27 4.48
C THR A 126 -10.09 2.18 4.36
N LEU A 127 -10.20 3.24 3.55
CA LEU A 127 -9.24 4.33 3.55
C LEU A 127 -9.45 5.19 4.80
N VAL A 128 -8.42 5.31 5.65
CA VAL A 128 -8.51 6.11 6.89
C VAL A 128 -7.64 7.36 6.85
N ARG A 129 -6.69 7.44 5.91
CA ARG A 129 -5.87 8.64 5.68
C ARG A 129 -5.43 8.73 4.22
N ARG A 130 -5.57 9.93 3.65
CA ARG A 130 -4.99 10.30 2.35
C ARG A 130 -4.84 11.81 2.22
N TYR A 131 -3.71 12.35 2.66
CA TYR A 131 -3.41 13.77 2.56
C TYR A 131 -1.89 14.01 2.61
N GLY A 132 -1.47 15.27 2.51
CA GLY A 132 -0.07 15.65 2.49
C GLY A 132 0.41 15.97 1.08
N CYS A 133 1.44 16.80 0.98
CA CYS A 133 2.08 17.13 -0.29
C CYS A 133 3.13 16.08 -0.67
N ARG A 134 3.22 15.77 -1.97
CA ARG A 134 4.15 14.74 -2.48
C ARG A 134 5.62 15.16 -2.36
N SER A 135 5.89 16.43 -2.62
CA SER A 135 7.24 17.00 -2.60
C SER A 135 7.17 18.53 -2.55
N GLY A 136 8.34 19.17 -2.50
CA GLY A 136 8.45 20.63 -2.54
C GLY A 136 7.79 21.27 -3.77
N SER A 137 7.72 20.58 -4.90
CA SER A 137 7.10 21.12 -6.13
C SER A 137 5.58 21.29 -6.04
N PHE A 138 4.93 20.63 -5.08
CA PHE A 138 3.50 20.75 -4.80
C PHE A 138 3.17 21.83 -3.78
N ARG A 139 4.20 22.59 -3.39
CA ARG A 139 4.12 23.78 -2.54
C ARG A 139 4.60 24.96 -3.37
N THR A 140 3.66 25.77 -3.86
CA THR A 140 3.96 26.85 -4.80
C THR A 140 3.65 28.21 -4.18
N THR A 141 4.43 29.21 -4.53
CA THR A 141 4.28 30.56 -4.04
C THR A 141 4.88 31.54 -5.03
N ASN A 142 4.37 32.78 -5.05
CA ASN A 142 4.94 33.89 -5.80
C ASN A 142 5.77 34.84 -4.91
N LEU A 143 6.07 34.45 -3.67
CA LEU A 143 7.11 35.09 -2.86
C LEU A 143 8.50 34.67 -3.39
N ALA A 144 9.48 35.55 -3.25
CA ALA A 144 10.89 35.19 -3.35
C ALA A 144 11.21 34.07 -2.34
N ASP A 145 12.16 33.20 -2.65
CA ASP A 145 12.58 32.06 -1.82
C ASP A 145 11.44 31.12 -1.38
N PRO A 146 10.79 30.40 -2.32
CA PRO A 146 9.66 29.51 -2.02
C PRO A 146 9.89 28.48 -0.93
N THR A 147 11.12 27.98 -0.78
CA THR A 147 11.47 26.99 0.24
C THR A 147 11.31 27.55 1.66
N SER A 148 11.65 28.82 1.87
CA SER A 148 11.59 29.49 3.17
C SER A 148 10.17 29.75 3.66
N VAL A 149 9.16 29.55 2.81
CA VAL A 149 7.75 29.71 3.17
C VAL A 149 7.20 28.43 3.83
N PHE A 150 7.83 27.28 3.59
CA PHE A 150 7.34 25.96 4.00
C PHE A 150 8.42 25.11 4.70
N ASP A 151 9.49 25.72 5.20
CA ASP A 151 10.61 24.98 5.84
C ASP A 151 10.44 24.84 7.36
N ASN A 152 9.33 25.36 7.91
CA ASN A 152 9.04 25.38 9.34
C ASN A 152 10.15 26.04 10.17
N ARG A 153 10.87 27.03 9.60
CA ARG A 153 11.88 27.82 10.32
C ARG A 153 11.38 29.22 10.64
N THR A 154 12.09 29.91 11.53
CA THR A 154 11.75 31.29 11.92
C THR A 154 12.81 32.30 11.50
N ASP A 155 13.94 31.82 10.98
CA ASP A 155 15.13 32.60 10.63
C ASP A 155 15.37 32.73 9.13
N THR A 156 14.51 32.14 8.30
CA THR A 156 14.42 32.27 6.85
C THR A 156 13.07 32.90 6.50
N TRP A 157 12.92 33.56 5.35
CA TRP A 157 11.61 34.04 4.89
C TRP A 157 11.57 34.20 3.38
N GLY A 158 10.37 34.09 2.83
CA GLY A 158 10.08 34.57 1.49
C GLY A 158 9.58 36.02 1.53
N SER A 159 9.82 36.78 0.47
CA SER A 159 9.42 38.19 0.40
C SER A 159 8.71 38.58 -0.90
N ARG A 160 7.89 39.63 -0.85
CA ARG A 160 7.23 40.22 -2.03
C ARG A 160 6.97 41.70 -1.78
N ASN A 161 7.22 42.58 -2.76
CA ASN A 161 6.90 43.99 -2.58
C ASN A 161 5.39 44.17 -2.38
N ALA A 162 5.00 45.11 -1.52
CA ALA A 162 3.61 45.44 -1.25
C ALA A 162 2.89 45.91 -2.53
N ALA A 163 3.60 46.59 -3.44
CA ALA A 163 3.08 47.01 -4.74
C ALA A 163 2.75 45.85 -5.69
N ASP A 164 3.35 44.67 -5.47
CA ASP A 164 3.18 43.49 -6.31
C ASP A 164 2.12 42.50 -5.75
N LEU A 165 1.45 42.85 -4.66
CA LEU A 165 0.38 42.01 -4.09
C LEU A 165 -0.77 41.79 -5.11
N PRO A 166 -1.46 40.63 -5.08
CA PRO A 166 -1.46 39.64 -4.00
C PRO A 166 -0.25 38.69 -4.00
N ALA A 167 0.14 38.27 -2.79
CA ALA A 167 1.01 37.11 -2.61
C ALA A 167 0.16 35.85 -2.39
N HIS A 168 0.63 34.68 -2.79
CA HIS A 168 -0.02 33.42 -2.44
C HIS A 168 0.99 32.37 -2.01
N ALA A 169 0.55 31.48 -1.14
CA ALA A 169 1.22 30.21 -0.84
C ALA A 169 0.18 29.10 -0.96
N THR A 170 0.49 28.09 -1.76
CA THR A 170 -0.44 27.09 -2.28
C THR A 170 0.11 25.69 -2.07
N ILE A 171 -0.77 24.77 -1.66
CA ILE A 171 -0.49 23.35 -1.54
C ILE A 171 -1.41 22.54 -2.45
N GLU A 172 -0.87 21.46 -3.01
CA GLU A 172 -1.61 20.39 -3.68
C GLU A 172 -1.37 19.07 -2.92
N MET A 173 -2.46 18.49 -2.42
CA MET A 173 -2.40 17.26 -1.64
C MET A 173 -2.65 16.01 -2.50
N ILE A 174 -2.19 14.85 -2.04
CA ILE A 174 -2.48 13.55 -2.68
C ILE A 174 -3.94 13.08 -2.57
N GLY A 175 -4.73 13.73 -1.72
CA GLY A 175 -6.14 13.44 -1.49
C GLY A 175 -6.84 14.64 -0.83
N SER A 176 -8.15 14.75 -1.06
CA SER A 176 -8.93 15.89 -0.59
C SER A 176 -9.05 15.87 0.93
N SER A 177 -8.78 17.01 1.56
CA SER A 177 -8.95 17.19 3.00
C SER A 177 -9.48 18.59 3.32
N SER A 178 -10.09 18.74 4.49
CA SER A 178 -10.55 20.04 5.01
C SER A 178 -9.46 20.69 5.85
N VAL A 179 -9.17 21.98 5.60
CA VAL A 179 -8.30 22.77 6.47
C VAL A 179 -9.10 23.37 7.62
N LYS A 180 -8.69 23.12 8.87
CA LYS A 180 -9.33 23.61 10.10
C LYS A 180 -8.56 24.72 10.80
N ALA A 181 -7.25 24.82 10.57
CA ALA A 181 -6.46 25.98 10.97
C ALA A 181 -5.42 26.34 9.90
N LEU A 182 -5.04 27.62 9.85
CA LEU A 182 -3.94 28.15 9.04
C LEU A 182 -2.93 28.80 9.99
N THR A 183 -1.66 28.40 9.93
CA THR A 183 -0.58 29.10 10.63
C THR A 183 0.17 29.98 9.63
N LEU A 184 0.38 31.24 10.02
CA LEU A 184 1.21 32.19 9.28
C LEU A 184 2.30 32.71 10.21
N GLY A 185 3.51 32.79 9.68
CA GLY A 185 4.64 33.42 10.34
C GLY A 185 5.21 34.57 9.53
N ILE A 186 5.91 35.48 10.22
CA ILE A 186 6.51 36.68 9.61
C ILE A 186 8.01 36.73 9.79
N GLY A 187 8.71 37.44 8.91
CA GLY A 187 10.15 37.65 8.97
C GLY A 187 10.60 38.63 10.06
N ASP A 188 11.52 39.52 9.72
CA ASP A 188 12.30 40.30 10.70
C ASP A 188 11.61 41.60 11.16
N SER A 189 10.38 41.88 10.72
CA SER A 189 9.63 43.07 11.12
C SER A 189 8.13 42.82 11.18
N GLY A 190 7.50 43.29 12.26
CA GLY A 190 6.04 43.26 12.42
C GLY A 190 5.27 44.01 11.34
N ALA A 191 5.84 45.08 10.79
CA ALA A 191 5.22 45.88 9.72
C ALA A 191 5.21 45.16 8.36
N ARG A 192 6.06 44.14 8.19
CA ARG A 192 6.17 43.34 6.97
C ARG A 192 5.26 42.11 6.97
N GLY A 193 4.48 41.91 8.03
CA GLY A 193 3.54 40.79 8.11
C GLY A 193 2.26 40.96 7.29
N PRO A 194 1.51 39.88 7.02
CA PRO A 194 0.18 39.93 6.41
C PRO A 194 -0.83 40.72 7.27
N ALA A 195 -1.41 41.81 6.77
CA ALA A 195 -2.49 42.54 7.44
C ALA A 195 -3.89 42.18 6.94
N ALA A 196 -3.99 41.79 5.67
CA ALA A 196 -5.20 41.25 5.08
C ALA A 196 -4.86 40.03 4.23
N PHE A 197 -5.60 38.94 4.44
CA PHE A 197 -5.42 37.70 3.70
C PHE A 197 -6.68 36.86 3.74
N GLU A 198 -6.78 35.91 2.81
CA GLU A 198 -7.87 34.96 2.76
C GLU A 198 -7.40 33.55 2.44
N LEU A 199 -8.10 32.57 3.03
CA LEU A 199 -7.98 31.17 2.70
C LEU A 199 -8.92 30.85 1.55
N GLN A 200 -8.40 30.19 0.53
CA GLN A 200 -9.15 29.71 -0.62
C GLN A 200 -8.91 28.21 -0.84
N ARG A 201 -9.86 27.56 -1.51
CA ARG A 201 -9.79 26.16 -1.92
C ARG A 201 -10.04 26.01 -3.43
N SER A 202 -9.52 24.93 -4.02
CA SER A 202 -9.80 24.49 -5.40
C SER A 202 -9.88 22.97 -5.43
N ASP A 203 -10.76 22.43 -6.26
CA ASP A 203 -10.79 20.98 -6.52
C ASP A 203 -9.88 20.59 -7.71
N ASP A 204 -9.52 21.56 -8.55
CA ASP A 204 -8.81 21.39 -9.84
C ASP A 204 -7.54 22.25 -9.99
N GLY A 205 -7.22 23.08 -9.00
CA GLY A 205 -6.11 24.04 -9.03
C GLY A 205 -6.36 25.31 -9.87
N THR A 206 -7.50 25.42 -10.57
CA THR A 206 -7.80 26.54 -11.47
C THR A 206 -8.98 27.39 -10.99
N ALA A 207 -10.05 26.77 -10.51
CA ALA A 207 -11.26 27.43 -10.06
C ALA A 207 -11.28 27.59 -8.53
N TRP A 208 -10.86 28.78 -8.07
CA TRP A 208 -10.67 29.06 -6.65
C TRP A 208 -11.91 29.68 -6.00
N SER A 209 -12.29 29.16 -4.83
CA SER A 209 -13.36 29.70 -3.98
C SER A 209 -12.82 30.14 -2.63
N ARG A 210 -13.24 31.32 -2.17
CA ARG A 210 -12.91 31.83 -0.83
C ARG A 210 -13.60 31.02 0.26
N VAL A 211 -12.86 30.70 1.31
CA VAL A 211 -13.35 30.02 2.53
C VAL A 211 -13.52 31.00 3.67
N GLN A 212 -12.49 31.78 3.99
CA GLN A 212 -12.50 32.75 5.08
C GLN A 212 -11.49 33.86 4.79
N ALA A 213 -11.72 35.08 5.31
CA ALA A 213 -10.70 36.14 5.26
C ALA A 213 -10.53 36.80 6.61
N TRP A 214 -9.35 37.38 6.78
CA TRP A 214 -8.94 38.14 7.94
C TRP A 214 -8.40 39.48 7.47
N THR A 215 -8.76 40.55 8.18
CA THR A 215 -8.33 41.93 7.89
C THR A 215 -7.85 42.59 9.16
N GLY A 216 -7.04 43.65 9.04
CA GLY A 216 -6.53 44.42 10.18
C GLY A 216 -5.63 43.60 11.11
N GLN A 217 -4.97 42.56 10.61
CA GLN A 217 -4.04 41.77 11.41
C GLN A 217 -2.76 42.56 11.68
N ALA A 218 -2.32 42.51 12.94
CA ALA A 218 -1.09 43.13 13.39
C ALA A 218 -0.12 42.08 13.93
N TRP A 219 1.17 42.44 13.93
CA TRP A 219 2.27 41.57 14.33
C TRP A 219 3.19 42.33 15.29
N PRO A 220 3.01 42.18 16.62
CA PRO A 220 3.72 43.00 17.60
C PRO A 220 5.24 42.83 17.60
N THR A 221 5.74 41.66 17.21
CA THR A 221 7.18 41.33 17.22
C THR A 221 7.58 40.63 15.94
N ALA A 222 8.82 40.83 15.51
CA ALA A 222 9.46 40.05 14.46
C ALA A 222 9.43 38.54 14.78
N LYS A 223 9.49 37.69 13.74
CA LYS A 223 9.56 36.23 13.82
C LYS A 223 8.36 35.57 14.51
N MET A 224 7.26 36.31 14.69
CA MET A 224 6.05 35.79 15.32
C MET A 224 5.32 34.84 14.37
N ARG A 225 4.77 33.76 14.91
CA ARG A 225 3.78 32.91 14.26
C ARG A 225 2.41 33.07 14.91
N ARG A 226 1.36 33.00 14.10
CA ARG A 226 -0.03 33.07 14.54
C ARG A 226 -0.85 32.00 13.82
N THR A 227 -1.65 31.27 14.59
CA THR A 227 -2.60 30.29 14.07
C THR A 227 -4.00 30.89 14.03
N TYR A 228 -4.66 30.74 12.89
CA TYR A 228 -5.98 31.25 12.60
C TYR A 228 -6.94 30.07 12.42
N PRO A 229 -7.87 29.84 13.37
CA PRO A 229 -8.88 28.80 13.21
C PRO A 229 -9.86 29.17 12.08
N ILE A 230 -10.24 28.19 11.28
CA ILE A 230 -11.31 28.31 10.30
C ILE A 230 -12.64 28.07 11.02
N THR A 231 -13.57 28.99 10.82
CA THR A 231 -14.92 28.89 11.37
C THR A 231 -15.77 27.92 10.56
N GLY A 232 -16.57 27.10 11.24
CA GLY A 232 -17.42 26.09 10.60
C GLY A 232 -16.67 24.83 10.15
N SER A 233 -17.22 24.15 9.14
CA SER A 233 -16.65 22.93 8.56
C SER A 233 -16.49 23.13 7.06
N PRO A 234 -15.32 23.61 6.59
CA PRO A 234 -15.14 23.86 5.18
C PRO A 234 -15.13 22.54 4.39
N PRO A 235 -15.61 22.55 3.13
CA PRO A 235 -15.55 21.37 2.28
C PRO A 235 -14.12 20.86 2.11
N THR A 236 -13.97 19.57 1.89
CA THR A 236 -12.68 18.98 1.48
C THR A 236 -12.29 19.49 0.10
N ALA A 237 -10.99 19.71 -0.12
CA ALA A 237 -10.45 20.07 -1.43
C ALA A 237 -9.03 19.51 -1.60
N LEU A 238 -8.59 19.34 -2.85
CA LEU A 238 -7.23 18.93 -3.19
C LEU A 238 -6.22 20.08 -3.04
N PHE A 239 -6.66 21.28 -3.37
CA PHE A 239 -5.82 22.47 -3.37
C PHE A 239 -6.28 23.48 -2.33
N TRP A 240 -5.31 24.02 -1.61
CA TRP A 240 -5.52 25.09 -0.64
C TRP A 240 -4.50 26.18 -0.86
N ARG A 241 -4.92 27.43 -0.69
CA ARG A 241 -3.98 28.55 -0.70
C ARG A 241 -4.39 29.63 0.28
N VAL A 242 -3.40 30.27 0.87
CA VAL A 242 -3.57 31.59 1.47
C VAL A 242 -3.22 32.64 0.42
N VAL A 243 -4.04 33.68 0.31
CA VAL A 243 -3.82 34.85 -0.56
C VAL A 243 -3.69 36.07 0.33
N VAL A 244 -2.51 36.68 0.35
CA VAL A 244 -2.23 37.90 1.12
C VAL A 244 -2.42 39.11 0.23
N THR A 245 -3.27 40.05 0.66
CA THR A 245 -3.68 41.22 -0.12
C THR A 245 -3.22 42.55 0.47
N ALA A 246 -2.69 42.56 1.71
CA ALA A 246 -2.08 43.75 2.30
C ALA A 246 -0.99 43.40 3.32
N THR A 247 0.01 44.27 3.46
CA THR A 247 1.03 44.23 4.51
C THR A 247 0.60 45.04 5.74
N ALA A 248 1.26 44.82 6.88
CA ALA A 248 1.03 45.54 8.13
C ALA A 248 1.68 46.94 8.20
N GLY A 249 1.94 47.55 7.03
CA GLY A 249 2.38 48.95 6.91
C GLY A 249 3.76 49.17 6.30
N ALA A 250 4.48 48.11 5.93
CA ALA A 250 5.75 48.21 5.21
C ALA A 250 5.60 48.00 3.69
N ASP A 251 6.58 48.48 2.92
CA ASP A 251 6.65 48.32 1.46
C ASP A 251 6.97 46.89 0.99
N SER A 252 7.24 45.97 1.92
CA SER A 252 7.53 44.57 1.64
C SER A 252 6.73 43.65 2.57
N LEU A 253 6.22 42.56 2.01
CA LEU A 253 5.68 41.41 2.73
C LEU A 253 6.81 40.42 3.01
N GLU A 254 6.88 39.89 4.23
CA GLU A 254 7.77 38.79 4.61
C GLU A 254 6.96 37.68 5.30
N VAL A 255 7.13 36.45 4.82
CA VAL A 255 6.48 35.25 5.37
C VAL A 255 7.54 34.18 5.59
N ASN A 256 7.70 33.72 6.84
CA ASN A 256 8.64 32.65 7.20
C ASN A 256 7.97 31.29 7.41
N ASP A 257 6.64 31.25 7.43
CA ASP A 257 5.92 30.00 7.66
C ASP A 257 4.50 30.10 7.12
N VAL A 258 4.07 29.09 6.38
CA VAL A 258 2.69 28.86 5.98
C VAL A 258 2.39 27.38 6.18
N SER A 259 1.51 27.09 7.13
CA SER A 259 1.08 25.73 7.42
C SER A 259 -0.43 25.60 7.40
N PHE A 260 -0.89 24.50 6.81
CA PHE A 260 -2.31 24.18 6.71
C PHE A 260 -2.60 22.97 7.58
N HIS A 261 -3.63 23.06 8.43
CA HIS A 261 -3.86 22.04 9.45
C HIS A 261 -5.22 21.36 9.34
N ILE A 262 -5.27 20.06 9.64
CA ILE A 262 -6.53 19.26 9.67
C ILE A 262 -7.24 19.30 11.03
N ASP A 263 -6.60 19.91 12.03
CA ASP A 263 -7.05 20.02 13.40
C ASP A 263 -6.89 21.48 13.89
N LEU A 264 -7.56 21.80 15.00
CA LEU A 264 -7.57 23.15 15.56
C LEU A 264 -6.31 23.46 16.39
N ASN A 265 -5.59 22.43 16.84
CA ASN A 265 -4.37 22.60 17.63
C ASN A 265 -3.15 22.87 16.76
N ALA A 266 -3.28 22.73 15.43
CA ALA A 266 -2.20 22.81 14.48
C ALA A 266 -1.14 21.71 14.69
N ASP A 267 -1.56 20.52 15.14
CA ASP A 267 -0.66 19.39 15.39
C ASP A 267 -0.23 18.70 14.07
N PHE A 268 -1.00 18.87 12.99
CA PHE A 268 -0.74 18.26 11.68
C PHE A 268 -0.60 19.28 10.57
N GLU A 269 0.56 19.27 9.92
CA GLU A 269 0.89 20.06 8.73
C GLU A 269 0.52 19.28 7.47
N LEU A 270 -0.33 19.84 6.61
CA LEU A 270 -0.77 19.24 5.33
C LEU A 270 0.21 19.48 4.19
N GLU A 271 1.05 20.50 4.33
CA GLU A 271 2.15 20.78 3.43
C GLU A 271 3.31 19.80 3.60
N ASP A 272 3.37 19.07 4.71
CA ASP A 272 4.36 18.03 4.93
C ASP A 272 3.81 16.65 4.56
N ARG A 273 4.72 15.81 4.06
CA ARG A 273 4.59 14.36 3.80
C ARG A 273 3.23 13.83 3.37
N ALA A 274 3.15 13.46 2.10
CA ALA A 274 2.10 12.62 1.54
C ALA A 274 1.98 11.27 2.30
N GLN A 275 0.88 11.09 3.02
CA GLN A 275 0.59 9.91 3.85
C GLN A 275 -0.69 9.22 3.40
N TRP A 276 -0.63 7.90 3.42
CA TRP A 276 -1.73 7.02 3.07
C TRP A 276 -1.87 5.94 4.15
N ILE A 277 -3.08 5.70 4.65
CA ILE A 277 -3.35 4.63 5.62
C ILE A 277 -4.67 3.95 5.27
N VAL A 278 -4.66 2.63 5.29
CA VAL A 278 -5.84 1.78 5.15
C VAL A 278 -6.02 0.85 6.34
N GLN A 279 -7.26 0.41 6.52
CA GLN A 279 -7.66 -0.63 7.43
C GLN A 279 -8.21 -1.82 6.64
N ALA A 280 -7.53 -2.97 6.71
CA ALA A 280 -8.07 -4.22 6.20
C ALA A 280 -9.09 -4.81 7.20
N PRO A 281 -10.21 -5.38 6.71
CA PRO A 281 -11.34 -5.78 7.54
C PRO A 281 -11.19 -7.15 8.21
N GLY A 282 -10.14 -7.91 7.89
CA GLY A 282 -10.06 -9.34 8.20
C GLY A 282 -10.91 -10.20 7.26
N LEU A 283 -10.66 -11.51 7.26
CA LEU A 283 -11.45 -12.46 6.48
C LEU A 283 -12.90 -12.58 7.00
N ASP A 284 -13.10 -12.34 8.29
CA ASP A 284 -14.40 -12.33 8.99
C ASP A 284 -15.08 -10.95 8.98
N GLY A 285 -14.42 -9.92 8.45
CA GLY A 285 -14.93 -8.56 8.45
C GLY A 285 -14.91 -7.87 9.82
N GLN A 286 -14.29 -8.48 10.84
CA GLN A 286 -14.30 -8.00 12.22
C GLN A 286 -12.92 -7.53 12.72
N LYS A 287 -11.90 -7.52 11.86
CA LYS A 287 -10.54 -7.07 12.23
C LYS A 287 -10.32 -5.62 11.82
N ALA A 288 -9.38 -5.00 12.52
CA ALA A 288 -8.83 -3.69 12.17
C ALA A 288 -7.32 -3.85 11.96
N ILE A 289 -6.93 -4.14 10.72
CA ILE A 289 -5.53 -4.39 10.35
C ILE A 289 -4.99 -3.14 9.66
N PHE A 290 -4.08 -2.41 10.31
CA PHE A 290 -3.64 -1.13 9.79
C PHE A 290 -2.31 -1.22 9.05
N ILE A 291 -2.32 -0.70 7.83
CA ILE A 291 -1.15 -0.58 6.96
C ILE A 291 -1.07 0.87 6.50
N GLY A 292 0.11 1.47 6.60
CA GLY A 292 0.39 2.82 6.16
C GLY A 292 1.50 2.88 5.14
N ALA A 293 1.49 3.93 4.34
CA ALA A 293 2.58 4.32 3.45
C ALA A 293 2.86 5.81 3.57
N GLU A 294 4.12 6.16 3.37
CA GLU A 294 4.53 7.51 3.00
C GLU A 294 4.99 7.50 1.54
N LEU A 295 4.54 8.49 0.76
CA LEU A 295 5.08 8.74 -0.57
C LEU A 295 6.34 9.57 -0.43
N TYR A 296 7.40 9.13 -1.10
CA TYR A 296 8.68 9.84 -1.12
C TYR A 296 9.10 10.11 -2.56
N GLU A 297 9.48 11.36 -2.84
CA GLU A 297 9.97 11.79 -4.15
C GLU A 297 11.24 12.63 -3.99
N ASP A 298 12.34 12.18 -4.60
CA ASP A 298 13.57 12.94 -4.79
C ASP A 298 14.03 12.77 -6.24
N ALA A 299 13.74 13.78 -7.07
CA ALA A 299 14.07 13.78 -8.48
C ALA A 299 15.60 13.77 -8.73
N ALA A 300 16.40 14.34 -7.83
CA ALA A 300 17.86 14.35 -7.98
C ALA A 300 18.47 12.95 -7.79
N ARG A 301 17.79 12.09 -7.02
CA ARG A 301 18.17 10.68 -6.81
C ARG A 301 17.38 9.69 -7.66
N ALA A 302 16.38 10.17 -8.41
CA ALA A 302 15.38 9.33 -9.06
C ALA A 302 14.69 8.33 -8.10
N ALA A 303 14.52 8.73 -6.82
CA ALA A 303 13.83 7.94 -5.81
C ALA A 303 12.35 8.32 -5.77
N TYR A 304 11.47 7.34 -6.00
CA TYR A 304 10.02 7.51 -6.10
C TYR A 304 9.34 6.32 -5.44
N ASN A 305 9.07 6.43 -4.14
CA ASN A 305 8.89 5.26 -3.29
C ASN A 305 7.54 5.27 -2.57
N LEU A 306 7.03 4.06 -2.32
CA LEU A 306 6.04 3.82 -1.28
C LEU A 306 6.74 3.20 -0.07
N ASN A 307 6.80 3.95 1.02
CA ASN A 307 7.51 3.56 2.23
C ASN A 307 6.51 3.02 3.24
N TRP A 308 6.50 1.69 3.43
CA TRP A 308 5.47 0.98 4.19
C TRP A 308 5.71 0.97 5.69
N TYR A 309 4.60 0.94 6.42
CA TYR A 309 4.52 0.85 7.87
C TYR A 309 3.36 -0.06 8.27
N GLY A 310 3.54 -0.80 9.36
CA GLY A 310 2.47 -1.49 10.07
C GLY A 310 2.37 -0.97 11.50
N PHE A 311 1.18 -0.96 12.06
CA PHE A 311 0.91 -0.54 13.44
C PHE A 311 -0.37 -1.19 13.94
N ARG A 312 -0.49 -1.34 15.25
CA ARG A 312 -1.60 -2.08 15.87
C ARG A 312 -2.91 -1.29 15.93
N SER A 313 -2.82 0.03 16.01
CA SER A 313 -3.96 0.92 16.07
C SER A 313 -3.68 2.22 15.32
N HIS A 314 -4.73 2.80 14.74
CA HIS A 314 -4.67 4.11 14.13
C HIS A 314 -5.04 5.20 15.13
N ASN A 315 -4.12 6.14 15.35
CA ASN A 315 -4.40 7.41 16.00
C ASN A 315 -4.47 8.52 14.94
N PRO A 316 -5.63 9.18 14.74
CA PRO A 316 -5.78 10.25 13.75
C PRO A 316 -4.94 11.48 14.09
N LEU A 317 -4.51 11.64 15.35
CA LEU A 317 -3.62 12.70 15.83
C LEU A 317 -2.13 12.30 15.77
N ARG A 318 -1.75 11.30 14.98
CA ARG A 318 -0.35 10.91 14.75
C ARG A 318 -0.08 10.71 13.27
N GLY A 319 1.13 11.06 12.83
CA GLY A 319 1.61 10.79 11.46
C GLY A 319 1.91 9.30 11.29
N VAL A 320 2.05 8.82 10.06
CA VAL A 320 2.37 7.39 9.81
C VAL A 320 3.65 6.93 10.54
N ARG A 321 4.67 7.81 10.61
CA ARG A 321 5.94 7.56 11.33
C ARG A 321 5.83 7.60 12.85
N THR A 322 4.79 8.24 13.38
CA THR A 322 4.65 8.48 14.81
C THR A 322 3.47 7.74 15.42
N GLN A 323 2.82 6.85 14.65
CA GLN A 323 1.86 5.88 15.16
C GLN A 323 2.50 5.06 16.29
N ILE A 324 1.68 4.68 17.28
CA ILE A 324 2.16 3.90 18.42
C ILE A 324 2.49 2.49 17.93
N ASN A 325 3.65 1.97 18.36
CA ASN A 325 4.12 0.63 18.00
C ASN A 325 4.16 0.42 16.47
N HIS A 326 4.77 1.36 15.75
CA HIS A 326 4.99 1.25 14.31
C HIS A 326 6.19 0.35 13.98
N SER A 327 6.12 -0.33 12.84
CA SER A 327 7.13 -1.30 12.36
C SER A 327 8.48 -0.70 11.96
N GLY A 328 8.58 0.63 11.90
CA GLY A 328 9.60 1.33 11.10
C GLY A 328 9.35 1.17 9.59
N VAL A 329 10.20 1.84 8.79
CA VAL A 329 9.98 2.00 7.35
C VAL A 329 10.40 0.78 6.55
N ARG A 330 9.56 0.29 5.62
CA ARG A 330 9.95 -0.72 4.64
C ARG A 330 9.83 -0.16 3.23
N GLY A 331 10.97 0.10 2.61
CA GLY A 331 11.06 0.81 1.33
C GLY A 331 10.64 -0.06 0.16
N PHE A 332 9.75 0.46 -0.68
CA PHE A 332 9.33 -0.13 -1.94
C PHE A 332 9.69 0.83 -3.09
N PRO A 333 10.87 0.64 -3.72
CA PRO A 333 11.45 1.65 -4.59
C PRO A 333 10.93 1.56 -6.02
N LEU A 334 9.90 2.34 -6.33
CA LEU A 334 9.24 2.34 -7.64
C LEU A 334 9.95 3.31 -8.60
N ARG A 335 9.26 3.81 -9.64
CA ARG A 335 9.74 4.86 -10.53
C ARG A 335 8.65 5.88 -10.87
N ASN A 336 9.11 7.08 -11.21
CA ASN A 336 8.33 8.06 -11.95
C ASN A 336 8.37 7.74 -13.46
N GLY A 337 7.65 6.70 -13.83
CA GLY A 337 7.54 6.17 -15.18
C GLY A 337 6.76 4.86 -15.19
N PRO A 338 6.39 4.34 -16.36
CA PRO A 338 5.47 3.22 -16.42
C PRO A 338 6.07 1.91 -15.92
N PHE A 339 5.28 1.11 -15.20
CA PHE A 339 5.66 -0.25 -14.76
C PHE A 339 4.44 -1.16 -14.63
N ALA A 340 4.65 -2.47 -14.84
CA ALA A 340 3.61 -3.47 -14.63
C ALA A 340 3.54 -3.89 -13.16
N TYR A 341 2.35 -4.28 -12.70
CA TYR A 341 2.16 -4.76 -11.33
C TYR A 341 1.16 -5.92 -11.23
N TRP A 342 1.28 -6.67 -10.14
CA TRP A 342 0.37 -7.72 -9.70
C TRP A 342 0.02 -7.50 -8.23
N LEU A 343 -1.26 -7.60 -7.90
CA LEU A 343 -1.79 -7.56 -6.54
C LEU A 343 -2.50 -8.87 -6.25
N ALA A 344 -2.21 -9.44 -5.10
CA ALA A 344 -2.96 -10.56 -4.53
C ALA A 344 -3.53 -10.15 -3.18
N ILE A 345 -4.86 -10.06 -3.11
CA ILE A 345 -5.58 -9.38 -2.04
C ILE A 345 -6.60 -10.30 -1.39
N ASN A 346 -6.71 -10.21 -0.07
CA ASN A 346 -7.86 -10.68 0.70
C ASN A 346 -8.18 -9.69 1.84
N GLY A 347 -9.09 -10.05 2.74
CA GLY A 347 -9.45 -9.20 3.88
C GLY A 347 -8.34 -8.97 4.90
N GLN A 348 -7.24 -9.72 4.87
CA GLN A 348 -6.16 -9.67 5.86
C GLN A 348 -4.82 -9.14 5.35
N ARG A 349 -4.56 -9.22 4.05
CA ARG A 349 -3.29 -8.82 3.46
C ARG A 349 -3.39 -8.46 1.98
N VAL A 350 -2.36 -7.76 1.51
CA VAL A 350 -2.03 -7.58 0.11
C VAL A 350 -0.58 -8.00 -0.14
N VAL A 351 -0.36 -8.75 -1.21
CA VAL A 351 0.97 -8.94 -1.79
C VAL A 351 1.06 -8.16 -3.07
N ILE A 352 2.14 -7.40 -3.21
CA ILE A 352 2.42 -6.53 -4.34
C ILE A 352 3.65 -7.08 -5.04
N VAL A 353 3.59 -7.16 -6.38
CA VAL A 353 4.77 -7.31 -7.24
C VAL A 353 4.75 -6.18 -8.25
N ALA A 354 5.88 -5.48 -8.45
CA ALA A 354 6.05 -4.46 -9.46
C ALA A 354 7.28 -4.77 -10.31
N ARG A 355 7.13 -4.75 -11.63
CA ARG A 355 8.23 -4.95 -12.59
C ARG A 355 8.68 -3.60 -13.14
N VAL A 356 9.83 -3.13 -12.66
CA VAL A 356 10.47 -1.88 -13.06
C VAL A 356 11.68 -2.22 -13.93
N GLY A 357 11.55 -2.06 -15.25
CA GLY A 357 12.56 -2.56 -16.18
C GLY A 357 12.71 -4.08 -16.08
N SER A 358 13.90 -4.57 -15.76
CA SER A 358 14.19 -5.99 -15.53
C SER A 358 14.14 -6.41 -14.05
N VAL A 359 13.85 -5.47 -13.14
CA VAL A 359 13.85 -5.70 -11.68
C VAL A 359 12.42 -5.95 -11.21
N TYR A 360 12.22 -7.00 -10.40
CA TYR A 360 10.96 -7.29 -9.75
C TYR A 360 11.07 -6.94 -8.28
N LEU A 361 10.17 -6.08 -7.83
CA LEU A 361 10.06 -5.62 -6.46
C LEU A 361 8.83 -6.27 -5.88
N SER A 362 8.91 -6.88 -4.70
CA SER A 362 7.72 -7.38 -4.02
C SER A 362 7.60 -6.94 -2.57
N ALA A 363 6.36 -6.81 -2.13
CA ALA A 363 5.98 -6.46 -0.77
C ALA A 363 4.87 -7.39 -0.25
N TYR A 364 4.92 -7.71 1.03
CA TYR A 364 3.86 -8.41 1.76
C TYR A 364 3.40 -7.51 2.90
N LEU A 365 2.12 -7.15 2.90
CA LEU A 365 1.53 -6.22 3.85
C LEU A 365 0.26 -6.84 4.44
N GLY A 366 0.31 -7.29 5.69
CA GLY A 366 -0.86 -7.83 6.38
C GLY A 366 -0.56 -9.03 7.26
N PHE A 367 -1.61 -9.73 7.68
CA PHE A 367 -1.46 -10.87 8.59
C PHE A 367 -0.82 -12.08 7.90
N LEU A 368 -0.05 -12.82 8.68
CA LEU A 368 0.47 -14.15 8.36
C LEU A 368 -0.58 -15.21 8.71
N ASN A 369 -0.41 -16.40 8.15
CA ASN A 369 -1.05 -17.61 8.65
C ASN A 369 -0.28 -18.08 9.90
N ALA A 370 -0.56 -17.42 11.04
CA ALA A 370 0.10 -17.74 12.30
C ALA A 370 -0.23 -19.17 12.76
N TYR A 371 0.76 -19.87 13.32
CA TYR A 371 0.54 -21.20 13.89
C TYR A 371 -0.04 -21.13 15.31
N GLU A 372 0.19 -20.01 15.98
CA GLU A 372 -0.37 -19.71 17.28
C GLU A 372 -1.86 -19.35 17.14
N PRO A 373 -2.70 -19.75 18.11
CA PRO A 373 -4.09 -19.34 18.11
C PRO A 373 -4.21 -17.82 18.31
N PRO A 374 -5.30 -17.20 17.81
CA PRO A 374 -5.54 -15.76 17.97
C PRO A 374 -5.58 -15.27 19.42
N SER A 375 -5.79 -16.16 20.40
CA SER A 375 -5.74 -15.83 21.84
C SER A 375 -4.33 -15.61 22.38
N ILE A 376 -3.30 -16.03 21.64
CA ILE A 376 -1.88 -15.86 21.99
C ILE A 376 -1.24 -14.83 21.06
N HIS A 377 -1.48 -14.96 19.75
CA HIS A 377 -0.95 -14.02 18.75
C HIS A 377 -2.09 -13.24 18.11
N GLU A 378 -2.55 -12.20 18.80
CA GLU A 378 -3.72 -11.42 18.37
C GLU A 378 -3.49 -10.62 17.08
N TYR A 379 -2.23 -10.31 16.75
CA TYR A 379 -1.87 -9.38 15.68
C TYR A 379 -0.61 -9.83 14.89
N PRO A 380 -0.67 -10.94 14.15
CA PRO A 380 0.45 -11.52 13.40
C PRO A 380 0.77 -10.73 12.12
N LEU A 381 0.94 -9.42 12.25
CA LEU A 381 1.20 -8.51 11.14
C LEU A 381 2.66 -8.61 10.67
N ALA A 382 2.84 -8.86 9.38
CA ALA A 382 4.12 -8.76 8.69
C ALA A 382 4.11 -7.57 7.72
N ILE A 383 5.23 -6.84 7.72
CA ILE A 383 5.50 -5.76 6.78
C ILE A 383 6.86 -6.07 6.15
N GLY A 384 6.82 -6.51 4.90
CA GLY A 384 7.99 -6.81 4.10
C GLY A 384 7.97 -6.04 2.79
N ALA A 385 9.10 -5.47 2.40
CA ALA A 385 9.31 -4.82 1.11
C ALA A 385 10.73 -5.13 0.63
N CYS A 386 11.44 -4.15 0.06
CA CYS A 386 12.76 -4.35 -0.54
C CYS A 386 13.93 -3.76 0.30
N GLY A 387 13.66 -3.18 1.45
CA GLY A 387 14.69 -2.58 2.32
C GLY A 387 14.09 -1.69 3.40
N SER A 388 14.92 -0.89 4.08
CA SER A 388 14.49 0.00 5.17
C SER A 388 14.96 1.44 5.03
N VAL A 389 15.26 1.86 3.81
CA VAL A 389 15.75 3.21 3.50
C VAL A 389 14.69 3.92 2.66
N GLU A 390 14.32 5.14 3.06
CA GLU A 390 13.25 5.90 2.41
C GLU A 390 13.61 6.36 0.99
N MET A 391 14.91 6.54 0.73
CA MET A 391 15.50 7.02 -0.54
C MET A 391 16.06 5.88 -1.41
N LEU A 392 15.68 4.63 -1.14
CA LEU A 392 16.10 3.47 -1.92
C LEU A 392 15.68 3.62 -3.39
N THR A 393 16.50 3.15 -4.33
CA THR A 393 16.18 3.15 -5.76
C THR A 393 16.08 1.71 -6.29
N PRO A 394 15.33 1.45 -7.38
CA PRO A 394 15.22 0.12 -7.98
C PRO A 394 16.51 -0.36 -8.66
N ASP A 395 17.51 0.52 -8.80
CA ASP A 395 18.87 0.24 -9.30
C ASP A 395 19.88 -0.01 -8.18
N ALA A 396 19.44 -0.07 -6.92
CA ALA A 396 20.33 -0.34 -5.79
C ALA A 396 21.10 -1.66 -5.96
N THR A 397 22.41 -1.62 -5.71
CA THR A 397 23.31 -2.78 -5.79
C THR A 397 23.71 -3.29 -4.40
N ASP A 398 22.99 -2.88 -3.37
CA ASP A 398 23.26 -3.27 -1.99
C ASP A 398 22.63 -4.64 -1.68
N PRO A 399 23.33 -5.56 -0.98
CA PRO A 399 22.82 -6.90 -0.70
C PRO A 399 21.58 -6.93 0.21
N HIS A 400 21.26 -5.83 0.91
CA HIS A 400 20.05 -5.68 1.70
C HIS A 400 18.82 -5.35 0.83
N PHE A 401 19.01 -4.97 -0.44
CA PHE A 401 17.94 -4.66 -1.40
C PHE A 401 17.22 -5.92 -1.88
N ARG A 402 16.45 -6.58 -1.01
CA ARG A 402 15.84 -7.87 -1.29
C ARG A 402 14.41 -7.94 -0.82
N CYS A 403 13.61 -8.74 -1.52
CA CYS A 403 12.19 -8.91 -1.24
C CYS A 403 11.91 -9.76 0.01
N PHE A 404 10.68 -9.65 0.53
CA PHE A 404 10.24 -10.24 1.79
C PHE A 404 10.43 -11.77 1.93
N PHE A 405 10.44 -12.52 0.82
CA PHE A 405 10.51 -13.99 0.85
C PHE A 405 11.94 -14.54 1.03
N ASP A 406 12.94 -13.73 0.68
CA ASP A 406 14.36 -14.03 0.93
C ASP A 406 15.07 -12.73 1.31
N PRO A 407 14.73 -12.18 2.49
CA PRO A 407 15.01 -10.80 2.81
C PRO A 407 16.48 -10.59 3.12
N GLY A 408 16.98 -9.44 2.71
CA GLY A 408 18.18 -8.85 3.30
C GLY A 408 17.88 -8.32 4.70
N ARG A 409 18.90 -7.86 5.43
CA ARG A 409 18.64 -7.16 6.70
C ARG A 409 17.66 -6.00 6.47
N TYR A 410 16.74 -5.87 7.43
CA TYR A 410 15.79 -4.75 7.54
C TYR A 410 14.64 -4.70 6.51
N GLY A 411 14.64 -5.54 5.48
CA GLY A 411 13.57 -5.56 4.45
C GLY A 411 12.24 -6.16 4.93
N LEU A 412 12.25 -6.92 6.02
CA LEU A 412 11.08 -7.58 6.60
C LEU A 412 11.06 -7.46 8.12
N VAL A 413 9.90 -7.11 8.67
CA VAL A 413 9.60 -7.19 10.11
C VAL A 413 8.25 -7.83 10.36
N VAL A 414 8.15 -8.49 11.51
CA VAL A 414 6.94 -9.17 11.98
C VAL A 414 6.65 -8.75 13.42
N ASN A 415 5.40 -8.49 13.74
CA ASN A 415 4.95 -8.25 15.11
C ASN A 415 4.71 -9.61 15.79
N TYR A 416 5.40 -9.88 16.89
CA TYR A 416 5.37 -11.18 17.59
C TYR A 416 4.27 -11.20 18.67
N PRO A 417 3.96 -12.37 19.28
CA PRO A 417 2.94 -12.46 20.34
C PRO A 417 3.16 -11.52 21.53
N ASP A 418 4.40 -11.15 21.81
CA ASP A 418 4.75 -10.16 22.84
C ASP A 418 4.60 -8.70 22.38
N ASN A 419 4.00 -8.48 21.22
CA ASN A 419 3.73 -7.18 20.60
C ASN A 419 4.99 -6.38 20.24
N VAL A 420 6.12 -7.07 20.05
CA VAL A 420 7.40 -6.47 19.64
C VAL A 420 7.66 -6.76 18.16
N TRP A 421 8.01 -5.72 17.40
CA TRP A 421 8.48 -5.86 16.03
C TRP A 421 9.90 -6.45 16.00
N ARG A 422 10.09 -7.52 15.23
CA ARG A 422 11.41 -8.12 15.01
C ARG A 422 11.71 -8.25 13.54
N SER A 423 12.97 -7.98 13.18
CA SER A 423 13.47 -8.14 11.82
C SER A 423 13.67 -9.61 11.46
N HIS A 424 13.42 -9.93 10.19
CA HIS A 424 13.78 -11.20 9.60
C HIS A 424 14.74 -10.95 8.43
N ALA A 425 15.83 -11.72 8.38
CA ALA A 425 16.86 -11.59 7.35
C ALA A 425 17.47 -12.94 7.04
N ASN A 426 17.51 -13.30 5.77
CA ASN A 426 18.22 -14.48 5.28
C ASN A 426 19.62 -14.14 4.76
N ARG A 427 19.82 -12.92 4.26
CA ARG A 427 21.05 -12.47 3.61
C ARG A 427 21.56 -11.17 4.22
N TYR A 428 22.87 -10.97 4.23
CA TYR A 428 23.49 -9.74 4.73
C TYR A 428 24.62 -9.18 3.85
N ALA A 429 25.23 -9.99 2.99
CA ALA A 429 26.33 -9.58 2.16
C ALA A 429 26.35 -10.36 0.84
N SER A 430 27.04 -9.80 -0.15
CA SER A 430 27.27 -10.44 -1.45
C SER A 430 28.75 -10.42 -1.84
N GLY A 431 29.29 -11.58 -2.23
CA GLY A 431 30.57 -11.74 -2.92
C GLY A 431 30.43 -12.78 -4.04
N SER A 432 31.49 -13.57 -4.31
CA SER A 432 31.42 -14.73 -5.24
C SER A 432 30.35 -15.75 -4.84
N SER A 433 29.93 -15.75 -3.58
CA SER A 433 28.79 -16.48 -3.03
C SER A 433 27.77 -15.53 -2.38
N ASP A 434 26.53 -16.00 -2.23
CA ASP A 434 25.50 -15.32 -1.42
C ASP A 434 25.70 -15.69 0.05
N TYR A 435 25.91 -14.73 0.95
CA TYR A 435 26.21 -15.02 2.35
C TYR A 435 24.92 -15.01 3.21
N GLY A 436 24.66 -16.14 3.87
CA GLY A 436 23.58 -16.26 4.85
C GLY A 436 23.78 -15.35 6.07
N ASP A 437 22.72 -14.70 6.53
CA ASP A 437 22.74 -13.87 7.73
C ASP A 437 22.68 -14.72 9.01
N ILE A 438 23.61 -14.46 9.94
CA ILE A 438 23.71 -15.17 11.23
C ILE A 438 23.37 -14.27 12.43
N GLU A 439 23.26 -12.96 12.23
CA GLU A 439 23.06 -11.99 13.32
C GLU A 439 21.58 -11.78 13.64
N THR A 440 20.71 -11.77 12.62
CA THR A 440 19.28 -11.54 12.80
C THR A 440 18.61 -12.84 13.25
N PRO A 441 17.94 -12.90 14.41
CA PRO A 441 17.31 -14.15 14.84
C PRO A 441 16.19 -14.63 13.93
N GLY A 442 15.40 -13.69 13.38
CA GLY A 442 14.29 -13.96 12.48
C GLY A 442 14.77 -14.42 11.09
N LYS A 443 14.15 -15.48 10.59
CA LYS A 443 14.47 -16.18 9.33
C LYS A 443 13.22 -16.47 8.51
N VAL A 444 13.41 -16.67 7.21
CA VAL A 444 12.40 -17.14 6.26
C VAL A 444 12.88 -18.43 5.61
N TYR A 445 12.25 -19.55 5.91
CA TYR A 445 12.45 -20.81 5.20
C TYR A 445 11.84 -20.73 3.79
N PRO A 446 12.42 -21.38 2.77
CA PRO A 446 13.66 -22.17 2.81
C PRO A 446 14.94 -21.34 2.67
N GLY A 447 14.86 -20.03 2.40
CA GLY A 447 16.05 -19.23 2.10
C GLY A 447 17.09 -19.18 3.20
N ALA A 448 16.64 -19.15 4.45
CA ALA A 448 17.50 -19.20 5.62
C ALA A 448 18.34 -20.48 5.73
N MET A 449 17.94 -21.58 5.09
CA MET A 449 18.64 -22.87 5.18
C MET A 449 19.90 -22.92 4.31
N SER A 450 20.09 -21.94 3.42
CA SER A 450 21.19 -21.94 2.47
C SER A 450 22.23 -20.88 2.85
N THR A 451 23.31 -21.30 3.52
CA THR A 451 24.38 -20.37 3.91
C THR A 451 25.27 -19.97 2.73
N TRP A 452 25.43 -20.85 1.73
CA TRP A 452 26.38 -20.68 0.62
C TRP A 452 25.73 -20.72 -0.78
N GLY A 453 24.41 -20.59 -0.86
CA GLY A 453 23.68 -20.65 -2.13
C GLY A 453 23.37 -22.07 -2.63
N ASP A 454 23.58 -23.09 -1.80
CA ASP A 454 23.33 -24.52 -2.12
C ASP A 454 21.90 -24.80 -2.62
N ARG A 455 20.94 -23.95 -2.25
CA ARG A 455 19.55 -24.04 -2.74
C ARG A 455 19.45 -23.83 -4.25
N ALA A 456 20.45 -23.22 -4.90
CA ALA A 456 20.48 -23.04 -6.35
C ALA A 456 20.62 -24.39 -7.10
N PHE A 457 20.94 -25.48 -6.39
CA PHE A 457 20.95 -26.84 -6.92
C PHE A 457 19.59 -27.54 -6.85
N LEU A 458 18.57 -26.96 -6.21
CA LEU A 458 17.21 -27.50 -6.29
C LEU A 458 16.69 -27.41 -7.73
N ARG A 459 16.09 -28.52 -8.18
CA ARG A 459 15.60 -28.74 -9.54
C ARG A 459 14.09 -28.91 -9.55
N GLU A 460 13.54 -29.19 -10.72
CA GLU A 460 12.17 -29.65 -10.87
C GLU A 460 11.87 -30.89 -10.01
N ASN A 461 10.59 -31.05 -9.68
CA ASN A 461 10.04 -32.27 -9.10
C ASN A 461 10.23 -33.45 -10.07
N LEU A 462 10.06 -34.68 -9.58
CA LEU A 462 10.21 -35.90 -10.39
C LEU A 462 9.22 -35.98 -11.57
N ASP A 463 8.13 -35.22 -11.50
CA ASP A 463 7.13 -35.09 -12.57
C ASP A 463 7.43 -33.95 -13.57
N GLY A 464 8.54 -33.24 -13.40
CA GLY A 464 8.95 -32.12 -14.24
C GLY A 464 8.36 -30.76 -13.85
N THR A 465 7.52 -30.68 -12.81
CA THR A 465 6.96 -29.41 -12.34
C THR A 465 7.93 -28.65 -11.44
N SER A 466 7.84 -27.32 -11.38
CA SER A 466 8.63 -26.54 -10.44
C SER A 466 8.11 -26.74 -9.00
N PRO A 467 8.98 -27.01 -8.01
CA PRO A 467 8.55 -27.14 -6.62
C PRO A 467 7.99 -25.83 -6.09
N VAL A 468 6.96 -25.91 -5.23
CA VAL A 468 6.48 -24.78 -4.44
C VAL A 468 6.58 -25.17 -2.96
N LEU A 469 7.56 -24.62 -2.26
CA LEU A 469 7.75 -24.86 -0.82
C LEU A 469 7.09 -23.73 -0.02
N PRO A 470 6.54 -23.98 1.18
CA PRO A 470 5.97 -22.93 2.01
C PRO A 470 7.05 -21.92 2.42
N LEU A 471 6.67 -20.64 2.52
CA LEU A 471 7.53 -19.61 3.10
C LEU A 471 7.22 -19.49 4.59
N VAL A 472 8.02 -20.16 5.42
CA VAL A 472 7.80 -20.25 6.87
C VAL A 472 8.68 -19.24 7.61
N LEU A 473 8.07 -18.46 8.49
CA LEU A 473 8.75 -17.54 9.38
C LEU A 473 9.15 -18.24 10.67
N SER A 474 10.43 -18.14 11.01
CA SER A 474 10.98 -18.67 12.25
C SER A 474 11.93 -17.68 12.90
N SER A 475 12.25 -17.92 14.16
CA SER A 475 13.24 -17.17 14.92
C SER A 475 14.06 -18.12 15.78
N THR A 476 15.33 -17.78 15.98
CA THR A 476 16.21 -18.46 16.93
C THR A 476 16.19 -17.83 18.33
N SER A 477 15.63 -16.62 18.46
CA SER A 477 15.54 -15.87 19.73
C SER A 477 14.33 -14.91 19.71
N PRO A 478 13.21 -15.25 20.39
CA PRO A 478 12.94 -16.57 20.99
C PRO A 478 12.90 -17.66 19.91
N ARG A 479 13.21 -18.91 20.28
CA ARG A 479 13.05 -20.04 19.36
C ARG A 479 11.58 -20.24 19.07
N HIS A 480 11.17 -19.94 17.86
CA HIS A 480 9.76 -19.94 17.52
C HIS A 480 9.54 -20.10 16.02
N THR A 481 8.57 -20.91 15.63
CA THR A 481 8.05 -20.92 14.26
C THR A 481 6.69 -20.22 14.28
N LEU A 482 6.62 -19.04 13.66
CA LEU A 482 5.49 -18.12 13.75
C LEU A 482 4.36 -18.47 12.78
N GLY A 483 4.67 -19.10 11.66
CA GLY A 483 3.69 -19.41 10.63
C GLY A 483 4.17 -19.06 9.22
N GLU A 484 3.22 -18.88 8.31
CA GLU A 484 3.49 -18.81 6.87
C GLU A 484 2.99 -17.52 6.25
N PHE A 485 3.65 -17.09 5.18
CA PHE A 485 3.08 -16.06 4.31
C PHE A 485 1.87 -16.63 3.56
N ASP A 486 0.72 -15.96 3.69
CA ASP A 486 -0.48 -16.38 2.98
C ASP A 486 -0.30 -16.23 1.45
N GLY A 487 -0.56 -17.31 0.72
CA GLY A 487 -0.51 -17.33 -0.75
C GLY A 487 0.87 -17.11 -1.37
N CYS A 488 1.95 -17.30 -0.62
CA CYS A 488 3.32 -17.17 -1.12
C CYS A 488 4.12 -18.44 -0.80
N GLY A 489 4.76 -19.00 -1.82
CA GLY A 489 5.70 -20.12 -1.68
C GLY A 489 7.06 -19.76 -2.26
N TRP A 490 8.11 -20.48 -1.88
CA TRP A 490 9.39 -20.45 -2.58
C TRP A 490 9.34 -21.37 -3.79
N THR A 491 9.99 -20.99 -4.88
CA THR A 491 10.20 -21.87 -6.03
C THR A 491 11.61 -21.69 -6.60
N THR A 492 12.03 -22.63 -7.45
CA THR A 492 13.32 -22.53 -8.14
C THR A 492 13.18 -21.71 -9.41
N GLY A 493 14.18 -20.89 -9.73
CA GLY A 493 14.37 -20.25 -11.03
C GLY A 493 15.06 -21.16 -12.05
N PHE A 494 15.38 -22.41 -11.70
CA PHE A 494 15.87 -23.39 -12.66
C PHE A 494 14.74 -23.71 -13.64
N SER A 495 14.97 -23.46 -14.94
CA SER A 495 13.95 -23.62 -15.99
C SER A 495 12.65 -22.83 -15.75
N THR A 496 12.66 -21.84 -14.86
CA THR A 496 11.50 -21.04 -14.47
C THR A 496 11.87 -19.57 -14.52
N ALA A 497 11.20 -18.81 -15.40
CA ALA A 497 11.37 -17.37 -15.49
C ALA A 497 10.33 -16.65 -14.62
N SER A 498 10.56 -15.37 -14.33
CA SER A 498 9.51 -14.52 -13.75
C SER A 498 8.30 -14.45 -14.69
N GLU A 499 7.10 -14.36 -14.12
CA GLU A 499 5.79 -14.42 -14.77
C GLU A 499 5.40 -15.80 -15.35
N SER A 500 6.25 -16.83 -15.20
CA SER A 500 5.88 -18.20 -15.55
C SER A 500 4.77 -18.73 -14.63
N ARG A 501 3.78 -19.41 -15.23
CA ARG A 501 2.77 -20.19 -14.50
C ARG A 501 3.39 -21.47 -13.96
N ILE A 502 3.05 -21.82 -12.73
CA ILE A 502 3.36 -23.11 -12.10
C ILE A 502 2.05 -23.75 -11.65
N ASP A 503 1.77 -24.97 -12.11
CA ASP A 503 0.66 -25.78 -11.61
C ASP A 503 1.23 -26.77 -10.58
N HIS A 504 0.83 -26.64 -9.32
CA HIS A 504 1.33 -27.45 -8.21
C HIS A 504 0.19 -27.78 -7.24
N ASP A 505 0.02 -29.07 -6.91
CA ASP A 505 -1.05 -29.59 -6.04
C ASP A 505 -2.47 -29.10 -6.40
N GLY A 506 -2.74 -29.00 -7.71
CA GLY A 506 -4.04 -28.56 -8.23
C GLY A 506 -4.31 -27.06 -8.08
N VAL A 507 -3.27 -26.28 -7.77
CA VAL A 507 -3.31 -24.82 -7.62
C VAL A 507 -2.38 -24.18 -8.64
N ALA A 508 -2.82 -23.06 -9.22
CA ALA A 508 -2.03 -22.22 -10.09
C ALA A 508 -1.25 -21.16 -9.31
N TRP A 509 0.01 -21.02 -9.66
CA TRP A 509 0.92 -20.03 -9.11
C TRP A 509 1.62 -19.27 -10.23
N MET A 510 2.21 -18.12 -9.89
CA MET A 510 3.06 -17.34 -10.78
C MET A 510 4.42 -17.09 -10.13
N ALA A 511 5.49 -17.40 -10.84
CA ALA A 511 6.85 -17.24 -10.36
C ALA A 511 7.33 -15.78 -10.49
N PHE A 512 8.11 -15.29 -9.52
CA PHE A 512 8.76 -13.99 -9.56
C PHE A 512 10.14 -14.07 -8.92
N GLN A 513 11.12 -13.45 -9.55
CA GLN A 513 12.48 -13.31 -9.01
C GLN A 513 12.56 -12.30 -7.85
N ASN A 514 13.66 -12.33 -7.11
CA ASN A 514 14.03 -11.31 -6.12
C ASN A 514 14.55 -10.04 -6.81
N ALA A 515 14.56 -8.92 -6.07
CA ALA A 515 15.03 -7.63 -6.58
C ALA A 515 16.53 -7.61 -6.87
N PHE A 516 17.36 -8.18 -6.00
CA PHE A 516 18.82 -8.09 -6.11
C PHE A 516 19.49 -9.19 -6.92
N ARG A 517 18.90 -10.40 -6.99
CA ARG A 517 19.49 -11.56 -7.68
C ARG A 517 18.45 -12.38 -8.40
N THR A 518 18.89 -13.02 -9.48
CA THR A 518 18.07 -13.86 -10.37
C THR A 518 18.61 -15.28 -10.53
N THR A 519 19.52 -15.71 -9.65
CA THR A 519 19.98 -17.11 -9.60
C THR A 519 18.82 -18.03 -9.22
N PRO A 520 18.90 -19.34 -9.53
CA PRO A 520 17.78 -20.28 -9.33
C PRO A 520 17.20 -20.33 -7.91
N ASP A 521 17.92 -19.88 -6.89
CA ASP A 521 17.43 -19.88 -5.51
C ASP A 521 16.65 -18.61 -5.10
N ASN A 522 16.61 -17.59 -5.96
CA ASN A 522 16.05 -16.27 -5.66
C ASN A 522 14.66 -16.05 -6.28
N TYR A 523 13.77 -17.05 -6.23
CA TYR A 523 12.41 -16.97 -6.76
C TYR A 523 11.36 -17.33 -5.72
N PHE A 524 10.18 -16.72 -5.84
CA PHE A 524 8.99 -17.10 -5.10
C PHE A 524 7.82 -17.28 -6.05
N ALA A 525 6.83 -18.05 -5.62
CA ALA A 525 5.59 -18.31 -6.32
C ALA A 525 4.44 -17.60 -5.58
N LEU A 526 3.67 -16.80 -6.32
CA LEU A 526 2.46 -16.15 -5.84
C LEU A 526 1.24 -16.97 -6.29
N LYS A 527 0.40 -17.38 -5.34
CA LYS A 527 -0.81 -18.15 -5.61
C LYS A 527 -1.84 -17.32 -6.38
N LEU A 528 -2.42 -17.87 -7.45
CA LEU A 528 -3.43 -17.21 -8.28
C LEU A 528 -4.84 -17.60 -7.88
N ASP A 529 -5.11 -18.88 -7.62
CA ASP A 529 -6.44 -19.40 -7.28
C ASP A 529 -6.51 -20.05 -5.90
#